data_AF-A0A7R9LH96-F1
#
_entry.id   AF-A0A7R9LH96-F1
#
_cell.length_a   1.000
_cell.length_b   1.000
_cell.length_c   1.000
_cell.angle_alpha   90.00
_cell.angle_beta   90.00
_cell.angle_gamma   90.00
#
_symmetry.space_group_name_H-M   'P 1'
#
loop_
_entity.id
_entity.type
_entity.pdbx_description
1 polymer ?
#
loop_
_entity_poly.entity_id
_entity_poly.type
_entity_poly.pdbx_seq_one_letter_code
_entity_poly.pdbx_strand_id
1 'polypeptide(L)'
;MDRWVLKISDTKVNDSGLYSCEVNSMPRQSVTRVVSVSYPKTVQMAFENKSKVISDDFNHDFSDCCVKEGIPSICNGFCNFKGLLTQTPKAHIFAICYSHMTQLVKCLTDGRNHIPCCERQNIPRVCHGSCAGKYTLTTALQHVICLDYATPTLSCIADGIQTLPPPPREVTAEPISTSQINVKWEKNTEKMQSLIDTYELNVTELHSFDPKDWSLTKKSEISKLMKQIQGINTNLKTFKIDGNATEFTVNDLKESTMYEISIMSINKLGTSVVTNDIRVVTQSHAIHNTEKD
;
A
#
# COMPACT_ATOMS: atom_id res chain seq x y z
N MET A 1 -27.58 -21.44 7.39
CA MET A 1 -26.23 -20.82 7.42
C MET A 1 -26.05 -20.25 8.80
N ASP A 2 -25.20 -20.88 9.61
CA ASP A 2 -24.94 -20.42 10.97
C ASP A 2 -24.09 -19.15 10.93
N ARG A 3 -24.65 -18.05 11.44
CA ARG A 3 -23.94 -16.79 11.62
C ARG A 3 -23.39 -16.74 13.03
N TRP A 4 -22.07 -16.76 13.14
CA TRP A 4 -21.38 -16.51 14.40
C TRP A 4 -21.38 -15.02 14.68
N VAL A 5 -22.07 -14.60 15.74
CA VAL A 5 -22.18 -13.19 16.13
C VAL A 5 -21.47 -12.99 17.46
N LEU A 6 -20.42 -12.17 17.47
CA LEU A 6 -19.81 -11.68 18.70
C LEU A 6 -20.74 -10.63 19.32
N LYS A 7 -21.33 -10.94 20.47
CA LYS A 7 -22.13 -9.99 21.25
C LYS A 7 -21.30 -9.47 22.43
N ILE A 8 -21.05 -8.17 22.45
CA ILE A 8 -20.43 -7.47 23.58
C ILE A 8 -21.56 -6.75 24.34
N SER A 9 -21.64 -6.93 25.65
CA SER A 9 -22.66 -6.32 26.53
C SER A 9 -21.98 -5.46 27.59
N ASP A 10 -22.72 -4.49 28.15
CA ASP A 10 -22.20 -3.55 29.17
C ASP A 10 -20.92 -2.83 28.76
N THR A 11 -20.88 -2.37 27.49
CA THR A 11 -19.70 -1.80 26.86
C THR A 11 -19.22 -0.52 27.54
N LYS A 12 -17.91 -0.43 27.73
CA LYS A 12 -17.17 0.73 28.24
C LYS A 12 -16.31 1.29 27.13
N VAL A 13 -15.91 2.55 27.25
CA VAL A 13 -14.96 3.18 26.29
C VAL A 13 -13.69 2.36 26.10
N ASN A 14 -13.22 1.69 27.16
CA ASN A 14 -12.05 0.81 27.12
C ASN A 14 -12.26 -0.51 26.37
N ASP A 15 -13.50 -0.85 26.01
CA ASP A 15 -13.78 -1.98 25.12
C ASP A 15 -13.63 -1.56 23.63
N SER A 16 -13.21 -0.32 23.37
CA SER A 16 -12.76 0.07 22.02
C SER A 16 -11.45 -0.64 21.69
N GLY A 17 -11.38 -1.26 20.53
CA GLY A 17 -10.18 -1.98 20.10
C GLY A 17 -10.40 -2.81 18.85
N LEU A 18 -9.40 -3.64 18.56
CA LEU A 18 -9.45 -4.63 17.49
C LEU A 18 -9.95 -5.96 18.06
N TYR A 19 -10.98 -6.52 17.43
CA TYR A 19 -11.55 -7.82 17.75
C TYR A 19 -11.32 -8.75 16.57
N SER A 20 -10.68 -9.89 16.79
CA SER A 20 -10.47 -10.90 15.75
C SER A 20 -11.36 -12.11 16.03
N CYS A 21 -12.05 -12.59 15.00
CA CYS A 21 -12.71 -13.88 15.00
C CYS A 21 -11.92 -14.80 14.09
N GLU A 22 -11.52 -15.94 14.61
CA GLU A 22 -10.66 -16.86 13.89
C GLU A 22 -11.26 -18.26 13.90
N VAL A 23 -11.16 -18.94 12.77
CA VAL A 23 -11.62 -20.32 12.60
C VAL A 23 -10.43 -21.22 12.31
N ASN A 24 -10.38 -22.36 13.00
CA ASN A 24 -9.33 -23.35 12.85
C ASN A 24 -9.45 -24.07 11.49
N SER A 25 -8.90 -23.44 10.46
CA SER A 25 -8.97 -23.83 9.05
C SER A 25 -7.57 -23.80 8.43
N MET A 26 -7.42 -24.39 7.24
CA MET A 26 -6.16 -24.35 6.48
C MET A 26 -6.43 -23.79 5.07
N PRO A 27 -5.93 -22.58 4.73
CA PRO A 27 -5.28 -21.60 5.63
C PRO A 27 -6.14 -21.18 6.80
N ARG A 28 -5.47 -20.77 7.89
CA ARG A 28 -6.12 -20.12 9.04
C ARG A 28 -6.86 -18.89 8.53
N GLN A 29 -8.17 -18.87 8.71
CA GLN A 29 -9.00 -17.73 8.34
C GLN A 29 -9.33 -16.94 9.61
N SER A 30 -9.08 -15.64 9.55
CA SER A 30 -9.49 -14.68 10.56
C SER A 30 -10.28 -13.56 9.92
N VAL A 31 -11.09 -12.88 10.72
CA VAL A 31 -11.65 -11.59 10.37
C VAL A 31 -11.43 -10.65 11.54
N THR A 32 -10.72 -9.57 11.28
CA THR A 32 -10.51 -8.50 12.27
C THR A 32 -11.55 -7.39 12.08
N ARG A 33 -12.08 -6.88 13.19
CA ARG A 33 -13.03 -5.77 13.26
C ARG A 33 -12.55 -4.73 14.25
N VAL A 34 -12.54 -3.48 13.82
CA VAL A 34 -12.39 -2.33 14.70
C VAL A 34 -13.73 -2.06 15.37
N VAL A 35 -13.73 -2.01 16.70
CA VAL A 35 -14.87 -1.59 17.52
C VAL A 35 -14.48 -0.31 18.24
N SER A 36 -15.33 0.72 18.17
CA SER A 36 -15.16 1.96 18.93
C SER A 36 -16.41 2.18 19.78
N VAL A 37 -16.20 2.35 21.08
CA VAL A 37 -17.22 2.66 22.07
C VAL A 37 -17.01 4.10 22.53
N SER A 38 -17.95 4.98 22.19
CA SER A 38 -17.92 6.38 22.61
C SER A 38 -19.17 6.73 23.42
N TYR A 39 -19.01 7.62 24.41
CA TYR A 39 -20.13 8.22 25.10
C TYR A 39 -20.57 9.51 24.37
N PRO A 40 -21.84 9.93 24.52
CA PRO A 40 -22.26 11.26 24.11
C PRO A 40 -21.35 12.33 24.73
N LYS A 41 -21.05 13.40 23.98
CA LYS A 41 -20.14 14.49 24.40
C LYS A 41 -20.46 15.06 25.79
N THR A 42 -21.72 15.01 26.23
CA THR A 42 -22.18 15.46 27.56
C THR A 42 -21.67 14.61 28.72
N VAL A 43 -21.30 13.35 28.49
CA VAL A 43 -20.82 12.38 29.50
C VAL A 43 -19.30 12.24 29.45
N GLN A 44 -18.67 12.66 28.35
CA GLN A 44 -17.23 12.49 28.10
C GLN A 44 -16.35 13.26 29.09
N MET A 45 -16.81 14.41 29.56
CA MET A 45 -16.11 15.24 30.56
C MET A 45 -16.03 14.59 31.97
N ALA A 46 -16.80 13.54 32.23
CA ALA A 46 -16.86 12.90 33.54
C ALA A 46 -15.92 11.68 33.72
N PHE A 47 -15.27 11.20 32.65
CA PHE A 47 -14.58 9.89 32.64
C PHE A 47 -13.15 9.89 32.07
N GLU A 48 -12.46 11.03 32.00
CA GLU A 48 -11.14 11.16 31.35
C GLU A 48 -9.96 10.39 31.99
N ASN A 49 -10.13 9.59 33.05
CA ASN A 49 -8.97 9.14 33.84
C ASN A 49 -8.61 7.64 33.85
N LYS A 50 -9.13 6.79 32.96
CA LYS A 50 -8.64 5.39 32.89
C LYS A 50 -8.65 4.79 31.49
N SER A 51 -7.82 5.28 30.58
CA SER A 51 -7.47 4.50 29.37
C SER A 51 -6.49 3.39 29.74
N LYS A 52 -7.00 2.17 29.96
CA LYS A 52 -6.14 1.00 30.15
C LYS A 52 -5.76 0.46 28.77
N VAL A 53 -4.45 0.37 28.58
CA VAL A 53 -3.65 -0.15 27.44
C VAL A 53 -4.40 -1.19 26.59
N ILE A 54 -4.65 -0.84 25.33
CA ILE A 54 -4.90 -1.79 24.22
C ILE A 54 -3.76 -2.81 24.27
N SER A 55 -4.10 -4.10 24.34
CA SER A 55 -3.13 -5.21 24.39
C SER A 55 -1.96 -5.02 23.42
N ASP A 56 -0.73 -5.15 23.93
CA ASP A 56 0.54 -4.94 23.21
C ASP A 56 0.74 -5.84 21.97
N ASP A 57 -0.07 -6.89 21.81
CA ASP A 57 0.15 -7.95 20.82
C ASP A 57 -0.23 -7.56 19.37
N PHE A 58 -0.89 -6.41 19.16
CA PHE A 58 -1.35 -5.96 17.83
C PHE A 58 -1.13 -4.47 17.55
N ASN A 59 -0.13 -3.87 18.21
CA ASN A 59 0.32 -2.52 17.86
C ASN A 59 1.30 -2.61 16.68
N HIS A 60 0.78 -2.83 15.46
CA HIS A 60 1.63 -2.64 14.27
C HIS A 60 1.99 -1.15 14.20
N ASP A 61 3.25 -0.87 14.49
CA ASP A 61 3.76 0.48 14.60
C ASP A 61 4.27 0.94 13.25
N PHE A 62 3.65 1.99 12.70
CA PHE A 62 4.07 2.61 11.45
C PHE A 62 4.94 3.85 11.71
N SER A 63 5.36 4.09 12.96
CA SER A 63 6.12 5.27 13.35
C SER A 63 7.42 5.40 12.56
N ASP A 64 8.13 4.30 12.31
CA ASP A 64 9.36 4.33 11.49
C ASP A 64 9.11 4.82 10.06
N CYS A 65 8.01 4.37 9.45
CA CYS A 65 7.58 4.86 8.15
C CYS A 65 7.22 6.35 8.23
N CYS A 66 6.47 6.76 9.24
CA CYS A 66 6.09 8.17 9.41
C CYS A 66 7.30 9.09 9.55
N VAL A 67 8.30 8.68 10.33
CA VAL A 67 9.57 9.41 10.47
C VAL A 67 10.30 9.48 9.14
N LYS A 68 10.39 8.36 8.40
CA LYS A 68 11.02 8.31 7.06
C LYS A 68 10.34 9.23 6.04
N GLU A 69 9.01 9.33 6.10
CA GLU A 69 8.23 10.21 5.23
C GLU A 69 8.17 11.68 5.70
N GLY A 70 8.86 12.03 6.79
CA GLY A 70 8.95 13.40 7.29
C GLY A 70 7.66 13.92 7.92
N ILE A 71 6.85 13.03 8.51
CA ILE A 71 5.59 13.41 9.16
C ILE A 71 5.90 14.09 10.50
N PRO A 72 5.34 15.29 10.78
CA PRO A 72 5.58 15.99 12.03
C PRO A 72 5.13 15.19 13.25
N SER A 73 5.87 15.30 14.36
CA SER A 73 5.58 14.54 15.59
C SER A 73 4.20 14.81 16.19
N ILE A 74 3.62 16.00 15.94
CA ILE A 74 2.24 16.34 16.31
C ILE A 74 1.20 15.40 15.65
N CYS A 75 1.56 14.76 14.53
CA CYS A 75 0.74 13.81 13.79
C CYS A 75 0.97 12.35 14.19
N ASN A 76 1.84 12.06 15.17
CA ASN A 76 2.16 10.69 15.59
C ASN A 76 0.92 9.89 16.04
N GLY A 77 -0.15 10.56 16.48
CA GLY A 77 -1.44 9.91 16.77
C GLY A 77 -2.05 9.19 15.57
N PHE A 78 -1.67 9.55 14.34
CA PHE A 78 -2.10 8.88 13.10
C PHE A 78 -1.14 7.80 12.61
N CYS A 79 0.02 7.62 13.28
CA CYS A 79 1.09 6.70 12.88
C CYS A 79 1.04 5.32 13.55
N ASN A 80 -0.02 5.06 14.33
CA ASN A 80 -0.27 3.75 14.95
C ASN A 80 -1.78 3.54 15.07
N PHE A 81 -2.20 2.27 15.04
CA PHE A 81 -3.62 1.92 15.15
C PHE A 81 -4.25 2.43 16.44
N LYS A 82 -3.54 2.35 17.56
CA LYS A 82 -4.06 2.79 18.86
C LYS A 82 -4.51 4.26 18.83
N GLY A 83 -3.69 5.15 18.28
CA GLY A 83 -4.01 6.56 18.16
C GLY A 83 -5.21 6.81 17.24
N LEU A 84 -5.30 6.10 16.12
CA LEU A 84 -6.43 6.19 15.20
C LEU A 84 -7.77 5.73 15.79
N LEU A 85 -7.74 4.78 16.74
CA LEU A 85 -8.94 4.19 17.33
C LEU A 85 -9.40 4.86 18.63
N THR A 86 -8.45 5.36 19.43
CA THR A 86 -8.75 5.88 20.78
C THR A 86 -8.74 7.39 20.87
N GLN A 87 -8.08 8.08 19.94
CA GLN A 87 -8.03 9.54 19.95
C GLN A 87 -8.99 10.08 18.90
N THR A 88 -10.02 10.81 19.35
CA THR A 88 -10.73 11.70 18.44
C THR A 88 -9.79 12.87 18.14
N PRO A 89 -9.27 13.01 16.92
CA PRO A 89 -8.32 14.07 16.63
C PRO A 89 -9.02 15.40 16.86
N LYS A 90 -8.40 16.29 17.65
CA LYS A 90 -8.89 17.66 17.75
C LYS A 90 -8.87 18.27 16.35
N ALA A 91 -9.90 19.04 16.00
CA ALA A 91 -10.06 19.58 14.64
C ALA A 91 -8.80 20.32 14.13
N HIS A 92 -8.09 21.04 15.02
CA HIS A 92 -6.84 21.71 14.66
C HIS A 92 -5.68 20.74 14.35
N ILE A 93 -5.59 19.60 15.06
CA ILE A 93 -4.56 18.59 14.79
C ILE A 93 -4.85 17.94 13.43
N PHE A 94 -6.11 17.62 13.15
CA PHE A 94 -6.51 17.10 11.85
C PHE A 94 -6.16 18.08 10.72
N ALA A 95 -6.43 19.37 10.91
CA ALA A 95 -6.09 20.40 9.92
C ALA A 95 -4.58 20.50 9.64
N ILE A 96 -3.73 20.36 10.67
CA ILE A 96 -2.27 20.35 10.53
C ILE A 96 -1.80 19.09 9.79
N CYS A 97 -2.33 17.93 10.16
CA CYS A 97 -1.89 16.64 9.61
C CYS A 97 -2.48 16.34 8.23
N TYR A 98 -3.50 17.10 7.81
CA TYR A 98 -4.17 16.92 6.53
C TYR A 98 -3.21 16.98 5.33
N SER A 99 -2.23 17.89 5.35
CA SER A 99 -1.22 17.99 4.28
C SER A 99 -0.33 16.76 4.16
N HIS A 100 -0.32 15.89 5.17
CA HIS A 100 0.47 14.66 5.23
C HIS A 100 -0.37 13.40 5.01
N MET A 101 -1.65 13.51 4.63
CA MET A 101 -2.55 12.36 4.48
C MET A 101 -2.05 11.34 3.46
N THR A 102 -1.37 11.77 2.40
CA THR A 102 -0.76 10.86 1.42
C THR A 102 0.31 9.99 2.05
N GLN A 103 1.22 10.58 2.82
CA GLN A 103 2.28 9.87 3.51
C GLN A 103 1.74 9.01 4.66
N LEU A 104 0.76 9.53 5.42
CA LEU A 104 0.10 8.79 6.50
C LEU A 104 -0.57 7.53 5.97
N VAL A 105 -1.38 7.64 4.91
CA VAL A 105 -2.11 6.51 4.33
C VAL A 105 -1.16 5.51 3.65
N LYS A 106 -0.08 6.00 3.03
CA LYS A 106 1.01 5.15 2.53
C LYS A 106 1.60 4.30 3.67
N CYS A 107 1.94 4.91 4.80
CA CYS A 107 2.47 4.19 5.95
C CYS A 107 1.46 3.21 6.56
N LEU A 108 0.21 3.66 6.77
CA LEU A 108 -0.84 2.83 7.37
C LEU A 108 -1.15 1.57 6.59
N THR A 109 -1.10 1.62 5.26
CA THR A 109 -1.38 0.45 4.43
C THR A 109 -0.21 -0.53 4.31
N ASP A 110 0.98 -0.14 4.74
CA ASP A 110 2.21 -0.97 4.74
C ASP A 110 2.51 -1.60 3.37
N GLY A 111 2.13 -0.92 2.28
CA GLY A 111 2.31 -1.41 0.92
C GLY A 111 1.46 -2.64 0.55
N ARG A 112 0.39 -2.94 1.30
CA ARG A 112 -0.47 -4.10 1.06
C ARG A 112 -1.73 -3.72 0.29
N ASN A 113 -2.25 -4.63 -0.54
CA ASN A 113 -3.43 -4.36 -1.35
C ASN A 113 -4.71 -4.73 -0.60
N HIS A 114 -5.30 -3.77 0.12
CA HIS A 114 -6.54 -4.00 0.88
C HIS A 114 -7.82 -3.82 0.05
N ILE A 115 -7.71 -3.47 -1.24
CA ILE A 115 -8.88 -3.21 -2.12
C ILE A 115 -9.88 -4.37 -2.13
N PRO A 116 -9.48 -5.65 -2.26
CA PRO A 116 -10.44 -6.76 -2.23
C PRO A 116 -11.22 -6.88 -0.91
N CYS A 117 -10.63 -6.49 0.22
CA CYS A 117 -11.36 -6.39 1.47
C CYS A 117 -12.31 -5.19 1.45
N CYS A 118 -11.84 -4.03 0.99
CA CYS A 118 -12.64 -2.82 0.93
C CYS A 118 -13.89 -2.97 0.04
N GLU A 119 -13.77 -3.66 -1.09
CA GLU A 119 -14.90 -4.00 -1.95
C GLU A 119 -15.94 -4.86 -1.22
N ARG A 120 -15.49 -5.89 -0.50
CA ARG A 120 -16.38 -6.73 0.34
C ARG A 120 -17.04 -5.96 1.49
N GLN A 121 -16.40 -4.89 1.97
CA GLN A 121 -16.96 -3.97 2.97
C GLN A 121 -17.86 -2.88 2.35
N ASN A 122 -18.12 -2.93 1.03
CA ASN A 122 -18.90 -1.93 0.29
C ASN A 122 -18.34 -0.51 0.40
N ILE A 123 -17.01 -0.37 0.56
CA ILE A 123 -16.36 0.92 0.57
C ILE A 123 -16.44 1.53 -0.85
N PRO A 124 -16.88 2.79 -1.02
CA PRO A 124 -17.02 3.41 -2.32
C PRO A 124 -15.71 3.42 -3.12
N ARG A 125 -15.79 3.22 -4.44
CA ARG A 125 -14.62 3.20 -5.34
C ARG A 125 -13.73 4.43 -5.24
N VAL A 126 -14.32 5.60 -4.96
CA VAL A 126 -13.58 6.85 -4.79
C VAL A 126 -12.62 6.80 -3.59
N CYS A 127 -12.86 5.93 -2.62
CA CYS A 127 -12.05 5.73 -1.42
C CYS A 127 -11.03 4.58 -1.57
N HIS A 128 -11.07 3.80 -2.65
CA HIS A 128 -10.19 2.62 -2.82
C HIS A 128 -8.71 2.97 -2.88
N GLY A 129 -8.36 4.19 -3.31
CA GLY A 129 -6.99 4.69 -3.23
C GLY A 129 -6.44 4.60 -1.79
N SER A 130 -7.26 4.93 -0.78
CA SER A 130 -6.88 4.83 0.63
C SER A 130 -6.66 3.39 1.09
N CYS A 131 -7.31 2.41 0.46
CA CYS A 131 -7.12 0.98 0.73
C CYS A 131 -5.81 0.43 0.17
N ALA A 132 -5.13 1.15 -0.71
CA ALA A 132 -3.88 0.73 -1.33
C ALA A 132 -2.73 1.74 -1.10
N GLY A 133 -2.86 2.63 -0.11
CA GLY A 133 -1.80 3.59 0.22
C GLY A 133 -1.68 4.77 -0.75
N LYS A 134 -2.60 4.90 -1.71
CA LYS A 134 -2.61 5.95 -2.74
C LYS A 134 -3.73 6.94 -2.43
N TYR A 135 -3.46 7.88 -1.53
CA TYR A 135 -4.43 8.90 -1.17
C TYR A 135 -4.66 9.89 -2.33
N THR A 136 -5.77 9.73 -3.06
CA THR A 136 -6.08 10.51 -4.28
C THR A 136 -7.32 11.38 -4.15
N LEU A 137 -7.81 11.65 -2.94
CA LEU A 137 -9.00 12.45 -2.72
C LEU A 137 -8.70 13.92 -3.02
N THR A 138 -9.52 14.57 -3.86
CA THR A 138 -9.27 15.95 -4.30
C THR A 138 -10.37 16.93 -3.92
N THR A 139 -11.58 16.45 -3.62
CA THR A 139 -12.73 17.31 -3.28
C THR A 139 -13.17 17.13 -1.83
N ALA A 140 -13.71 18.17 -1.20
CA ALA A 140 -14.20 18.08 0.18
C ALA A 140 -15.28 16.99 0.36
N LEU A 141 -16.15 16.80 -0.64
CA LEU A 141 -17.17 15.75 -0.60
C LEU A 141 -16.55 14.35 -0.54
N GLN A 142 -15.52 14.08 -1.34
CA GLN A 142 -14.82 12.79 -1.31
C GLN A 142 -14.19 12.53 0.06
N HIS A 143 -13.63 13.56 0.68
CA HIS A 143 -13.06 13.46 2.03
C HIS A 143 -14.11 13.07 3.06
N VAL A 144 -15.26 13.75 3.06
CA VAL A 144 -16.37 13.45 3.97
C VAL A 144 -16.88 12.02 3.76
N ILE A 145 -17.12 11.63 2.50
CA ILE A 145 -17.57 10.27 2.17
C ILE A 145 -16.57 9.24 2.69
N CYS A 146 -15.27 9.39 2.41
CA CYS A 146 -14.30 8.38 2.81
C CYS A 146 -14.03 8.36 4.32
N LEU A 147 -14.26 9.48 5.02
CA LEU A 147 -14.21 9.53 6.48
C LEU A 147 -15.28 8.65 7.12
N ASP A 148 -16.49 8.60 6.55
CA ASP A 148 -17.57 7.70 7.03
C ASP A 148 -17.19 6.22 6.91
N TYR A 149 -16.26 5.89 6.02
CA TYR A 149 -15.73 4.53 5.82
C TYR A 149 -14.34 4.32 6.45
N ALA A 150 -13.86 5.21 7.32
CA ALA A 150 -12.55 5.08 7.96
C ALA A 150 -12.44 3.80 8.80
N THR A 151 -13.42 3.50 9.64
CA THR A 151 -13.44 2.30 10.51
C THR A 151 -13.42 0.97 9.72
N PRO A 152 -14.29 0.74 8.72
CA PRO A 152 -14.20 -0.47 7.91
C PRO A 152 -12.90 -0.54 7.09
N THR A 153 -12.35 0.60 6.65
CA THR A 153 -11.03 0.65 6.00
C THR A 153 -9.94 0.17 6.95
N LEU A 154 -9.89 0.72 8.17
CA LEU A 154 -8.92 0.32 9.20
C LEU A 154 -9.06 -1.15 9.59
N SER A 155 -10.28 -1.70 9.59
CA SER A 155 -10.51 -3.13 9.82
C SER A 155 -9.87 -3.99 8.72
N CYS A 156 -10.01 -3.58 7.46
CA CYS A 156 -9.35 -4.25 6.34
C CYS A 156 -7.83 -4.17 6.44
N ILE A 157 -7.28 -3.02 6.82
CA ILE A 157 -5.83 -2.85 6.99
C ILE A 157 -5.30 -3.75 8.11
N ALA A 158 -5.98 -3.78 9.26
CA ALA A 158 -5.58 -4.60 10.41
C ALA A 158 -5.59 -6.11 10.10
N ASP A 159 -6.57 -6.56 9.31
CA ASP A 159 -6.65 -7.94 8.82
C ASP A 159 -5.54 -8.23 7.79
N GLY A 160 -5.34 -7.31 6.84
CA GLY A 160 -4.38 -7.46 5.76
C GLY A 160 -2.92 -7.45 6.20
N ILE A 161 -2.56 -6.73 7.26
CA ILE A 161 -1.19 -6.74 7.81
C ILE A 161 -0.77 -8.13 8.29
N GLN A 162 -1.72 -8.91 8.78
CA GLN A 162 -1.45 -10.26 9.30
C GLN A 162 -1.48 -11.33 8.20
N THR A 163 -2.14 -11.06 7.07
CA THR A 163 -2.56 -12.11 6.12
C THR A 163 -2.03 -11.91 4.71
N LEU A 164 -1.93 -10.66 4.24
CA LEU A 164 -1.39 -10.36 2.91
C LEU A 164 0.13 -10.44 2.94
N PRO A 165 0.81 -10.50 1.79
CA PRO A 165 2.25 -10.31 1.72
C PRO A 165 2.59 -8.80 1.63
N PRO A 166 3.67 -8.33 2.28
CA PRO A 166 4.21 -6.99 2.01
C PRO A 166 5.03 -6.99 0.73
N PRO A 167 5.22 -5.83 0.07
CA PRO A 167 6.07 -5.76 -1.12
C PRO A 167 7.54 -6.03 -0.76
N PRO A 168 8.38 -6.42 -1.73
CA PRO A 168 9.82 -6.50 -1.52
C PRO A 168 10.40 -5.09 -1.24
N ARG A 169 11.48 -5.04 -0.46
CA ARG A 169 12.13 -3.77 -0.07
C ARG A 169 13.34 -3.49 -0.93
N GLU A 170 13.68 -2.20 -1.06
CA GLU A 170 14.90 -1.72 -1.71
C GLU A 170 15.16 -2.39 -3.07
N VAL A 171 14.14 -2.37 -3.94
CA VAL A 171 14.22 -2.96 -5.27
C VAL A 171 15.13 -2.12 -6.15
N THR A 172 16.10 -2.75 -6.80
CA THR A 172 17.02 -2.13 -7.75
C THR A 172 17.06 -2.93 -9.04
N ALA A 173 17.38 -2.26 -10.14
CA ALA A 173 17.55 -2.89 -11.44
C ALA A 173 18.78 -2.32 -12.14
N GLU A 174 19.67 -3.19 -12.59
CA GLU A 174 20.93 -2.82 -13.22
C GLU A 174 21.11 -3.58 -14.55
N PRO A 175 21.54 -2.90 -15.63
CA PRO A 175 21.79 -3.55 -16.90
C PRO A 175 23.13 -4.29 -16.83
N ILE A 176 23.10 -5.60 -17.01
CA ILE A 176 24.31 -6.45 -16.93
C ILE A 176 24.87 -6.78 -18.32
N SER A 177 24.09 -6.57 -19.39
CA SER A 177 24.53 -6.72 -20.77
C SER A 177 23.66 -5.88 -21.72
N THR A 178 23.86 -6.04 -23.03
CA THR A 178 23.02 -5.44 -24.07
C THR A 178 21.61 -6.03 -24.13
N SER A 179 21.38 -7.20 -23.53
CA SER A 179 20.09 -7.91 -23.60
C SER A 179 19.59 -8.43 -22.26
N GLN A 180 20.23 -8.05 -21.15
CA GLN A 180 19.87 -8.53 -19.81
C GLN A 180 19.87 -7.42 -18.77
N ILE A 181 18.91 -7.52 -17.85
CA ILE A 181 18.81 -6.68 -16.65
C ILE A 181 18.73 -7.60 -15.44
N ASN A 182 19.54 -7.34 -14.42
CA ASN A 182 19.42 -7.99 -13.12
C ASN A 182 18.57 -7.12 -12.19
N VAL A 183 17.53 -7.70 -11.61
CA VAL A 183 16.66 -7.05 -10.63
C VAL A 183 16.94 -7.67 -9.27
N LYS A 184 17.24 -6.86 -8.26
CA LYS A 184 17.54 -7.29 -6.89
C LYS A 184 16.62 -6.62 -5.88
N TRP A 185 16.38 -7.28 -4.75
CA TRP A 185 15.61 -6.74 -3.64
C TRP A 185 16.02 -7.35 -2.31
N GLU A 186 15.66 -6.68 -1.22
CA GLU A 186 15.90 -7.15 0.14
C GLU A 186 14.77 -8.04 0.66
N LYS A 187 15.14 -9.03 1.48
CA LYS A 187 14.18 -9.84 2.24
C LYS A 187 13.47 -8.98 3.29
N ASN A 188 12.22 -9.33 3.58
CA ASN A 188 11.49 -8.80 4.71
C ASN A 188 11.92 -9.51 6.01
N THR A 189 11.39 -9.06 7.16
CA THR A 189 11.54 -9.80 8.43
C THR A 189 11.03 -11.23 8.27
N GLU A 190 11.55 -12.20 9.03
CA GLU A 190 11.18 -13.62 8.85
C GLU A 190 9.66 -13.86 8.87
N LYS A 191 8.95 -13.21 9.79
CA LYS A 191 7.48 -13.26 9.88
C LYS A 191 6.82 -12.77 8.59
N MET A 192 7.24 -11.62 8.08
CA MET A 192 6.69 -11.04 6.85
C MET A 192 7.09 -11.81 5.59
N GLN A 193 8.31 -12.34 5.55
CA GLN A 193 8.82 -13.13 4.44
C GLN A 193 8.02 -14.44 4.30
N SER A 194 7.63 -15.06 5.42
CA SER A 194 6.82 -16.28 5.42
C SER A 194 5.42 -16.12 4.81
N LEU A 195 4.95 -14.88 4.63
CA LEU A 195 3.67 -14.58 4.00
C LEU A 195 3.77 -14.52 2.46
N ILE A 196 4.97 -14.59 1.88
CA ILE A 196 5.21 -14.44 0.45
C ILE A 196 5.37 -15.83 -0.18
N ASP A 197 4.40 -16.23 -1.01
CA ASP A 197 4.49 -17.50 -1.75
C ASP A 197 5.31 -17.30 -3.05
N THR A 198 5.03 -16.20 -3.76
CA THR A 198 5.67 -15.86 -5.03
C THR A 198 5.80 -14.35 -5.21
N TYR A 199 6.81 -13.92 -5.96
CA TYR A 199 6.85 -12.58 -6.54
C TYR A 199 6.37 -12.59 -7.99
N GLU A 200 5.76 -11.49 -8.42
CA GLU A 200 5.42 -11.24 -9.81
C GLU A 200 6.15 -9.97 -10.29
N LEU A 201 7.04 -10.14 -11.27
CA LEU A 201 7.84 -9.08 -11.87
C LEU A 201 7.26 -8.69 -13.22
N ASN A 202 6.92 -7.43 -13.39
CA ASN A 202 6.40 -6.84 -14.62
C ASN A 202 7.49 -5.99 -15.28
N VAL A 203 7.78 -6.27 -16.54
CA VAL A 203 8.79 -5.58 -17.35
C VAL A 203 8.13 -5.05 -18.61
N THR A 204 8.12 -3.74 -18.77
CA THR A 204 7.51 -3.05 -19.91
C THR A 204 8.56 -2.34 -20.74
N GLU A 205 8.63 -2.65 -22.02
CA GLU A 205 9.44 -1.89 -23.00
C GLU A 205 8.83 -0.48 -23.18
N LEU A 206 9.66 0.56 -23.03
CA LEU A 206 9.27 1.94 -23.28
C LEU A 206 9.85 2.44 -24.61
N HIS A 207 9.01 3.06 -25.44
CA HIS A 207 9.40 3.56 -26.76
C HIS A 207 9.99 4.98 -26.74
N SER A 208 9.81 5.73 -25.64
CA SER A 208 10.38 7.07 -25.46
C SER A 208 10.71 7.35 -23.99
N PHE A 209 11.69 8.21 -23.77
CA PHE A 209 11.87 8.86 -22.48
C PHE A 209 10.68 9.81 -22.27
N ASP A 210 9.62 9.36 -21.61
CA ASP A 210 8.52 10.27 -21.26
C ASP A 210 9.06 11.37 -20.33
N PRO A 211 9.00 12.65 -20.73
CA PRO A 211 9.39 13.74 -19.84
C PRO A 211 8.39 13.74 -18.68
N LYS A 212 8.92 13.66 -17.45
CA LYS A 212 8.13 13.65 -16.21
C LYS A 212 7.30 14.94 -15.95
N ASP A 213 7.28 15.88 -16.89
CA ASP A 213 6.51 17.12 -16.85
C ASP A 213 5.92 17.43 -18.24
N TRP A 214 4.73 16.91 -18.53
CA TRP A 214 3.89 17.49 -19.57
C TRP A 214 2.92 18.46 -18.89
N SER A 215 3.14 19.74 -19.13
CA SER A 215 2.40 20.89 -18.60
C SER A 215 0.89 20.65 -18.50
N LEU A 216 0.33 21.10 -17.36
CA LEU A 216 -1.08 21.13 -16.97
C LEU A 216 -2.04 21.92 -17.92
N THR A 217 -1.70 22.12 -19.19
CA THR A 217 -2.44 23.02 -20.10
C THR A 217 -3.07 22.36 -21.32
N LYS A 218 -2.97 21.04 -21.53
CA LYS A 218 -3.56 20.38 -22.72
C LYS A 218 -4.38 19.12 -22.43
N LYS A 219 -4.83 18.92 -21.19
CA LYS A 219 -5.58 17.71 -20.76
C LYS A 219 -6.83 17.37 -21.60
N SER A 220 -7.44 18.31 -22.32
CA SER A 220 -8.70 18.04 -23.04
C SER A 220 -8.52 17.42 -24.43
N GLU A 221 -7.40 17.67 -25.12
CA GLU A 221 -7.17 17.14 -26.48
C GLU A 221 -6.36 15.84 -26.46
N ILE A 222 -5.35 15.76 -25.58
CA ILE A 222 -4.51 14.55 -25.48
C ILE A 222 -5.25 13.40 -24.81
N SER A 223 -6.20 13.65 -23.89
CA SER A 223 -7.01 12.58 -23.31
C SER A 223 -8.01 11.98 -24.30
N LYS A 224 -8.46 12.75 -25.31
CA LYS A 224 -9.23 12.23 -26.45
C LYS A 224 -8.34 11.43 -27.40
N LEU A 225 -7.11 11.91 -27.67
CA LEU A 225 -6.14 11.18 -28.48
C LEU A 225 -5.70 9.86 -27.82
N MET A 226 -5.41 9.86 -26.52
CA MET A 226 -4.99 8.67 -25.76
C MET A 226 -6.11 7.65 -25.56
N LYS A 227 -7.38 8.07 -25.50
CA LYS A 227 -8.53 7.14 -25.53
C LYS A 227 -8.78 6.57 -26.93
N GLN A 228 -8.33 7.24 -27.98
CA GLN A 228 -8.40 6.75 -29.36
C GLN A 228 -7.21 5.86 -29.73
N ILE A 229 -6.09 5.94 -28.99
CA ILE A 229 -5.01 4.95 -28.97
C ILE A 229 -5.39 3.81 -27.98
N GLN A 230 -6.54 3.18 -28.20
CA GLN A 230 -6.75 1.81 -27.73
C GLN A 230 -5.84 0.90 -28.57
N GLY A 231 -4.57 0.79 -28.17
CA GLY A 231 -3.59 -0.01 -28.90
C GLY A 231 -2.13 0.43 -28.79
N ILE A 232 -1.69 0.99 -27.66
CA ILE A 232 -0.25 0.93 -27.37
C ILE A 232 0.02 -0.54 -27.03
N ASN A 233 0.60 -1.29 -27.96
CA ASN A 233 1.23 -2.59 -27.67
C ASN A 233 2.40 -2.32 -26.73
N THR A 234 2.14 -2.16 -25.43
CA THR A 234 3.18 -2.24 -24.43
C THR A 234 3.59 -3.71 -24.38
N ASN A 235 4.84 -4.02 -24.78
CA ASN A 235 5.40 -5.36 -24.68
C ASN A 235 5.65 -5.68 -23.19
N LEU A 236 4.56 -5.93 -22.44
CA LEU A 236 4.60 -6.32 -21.04
C LEU A 236 4.99 -7.80 -20.94
N LYS A 237 6.12 -8.07 -20.31
CA LYS A 237 6.54 -9.42 -19.91
C LYS A 237 6.35 -9.57 -18.40
N THR A 238 5.69 -10.64 -17.97
CA THR A 238 5.45 -10.95 -16.56
C THR A 238 6.16 -12.24 -16.16
N PHE A 239 6.87 -12.22 -15.04
CA PHE A 239 7.63 -13.37 -14.52
C PHE A 239 7.16 -13.72 -13.11
N LYS A 240 6.93 -15.01 -12.86
CA LYS A 240 6.66 -15.54 -11.52
C LYS A 240 7.93 -16.10 -10.92
N ILE A 241 8.24 -15.67 -9.71
CA ILE A 241 9.50 -15.93 -9.03
C ILE A 241 9.18 -16.52 -7.65
N ASP A 242 10.02 -17.45 -7.17
CA ASP A 242 9.87 -18.06 -5.85
C ASP A 242 9.91 -17.00 -4.73
N GLY A 243 9.07 -17.17 -3.71
CA GLY A 243 8.97 -16.25 -2.57
C GLY A 243 10.25 -16.11 -1.73
N ASN A 244 11.23 -17.01 -1.86
CA ASN A 244 12.51 -16.92 -1.14
C ASN A 244 13.63 -16.23 -1.94
N ALA A 245 13.40 -15.97 -3.23
CA ALA A 245 14.37 -15.32 -4.09
C ALA A 245 14.58 -13.86 -3.68
N THR A 246 15.78 -13.34 -3.97
CA THR A 246 16.19 -11.95 -3.75
C THR A 246 16.71 -11.27 -5.00
N GLU A 247 16.78 -12.02 -6.10
CA GLU A 247 17.18 -11.49 -7.39
C GLU A 247 16.54 -12.28 -8.53
N PHE A 248 16.47 -11.65 -9.71
CA PHE A 248 16.02 -12.27 -10.93
C PHE A 248 16.63 -11.57 -12.15
N THR A 249 17.19 -12.36 -13.07
CA THR A 249 17.74 -11.86 -14.34
C THR A 249 16.71 -11.95 -15.44
N VAL A 250 16.33 -10.80 -15.98
CA VAL A 250 15.50 -10.67 -17.17
C VAL A 250 16.38 -10.83 -18.40
N ASN A 251 16.03 -11.75 -19.29
CA ASN A 251 16.77 -12.06 -20.51
C ASN A 251 16.00 -11.61 -21.77
N ASP A 252 16.65 -11.75 -22.92
CA ASP A 252 16.08 -11.50 -24.24
C ASP A 252 15.47 -10.10 -24.39
N LEU A 253 16.21 -9.11 -23.91
CA LEU A 253 15.89 -7.69 -24.04
C LEU A 253 16.58 -7.08 -25.26
N LYS A 254 16.00 -5.99 -25.77
CA LYS A 254 16.56 -5.21 -26.86
C LYS A 254 17.69 -4.33 -26.34
N GLU A 255 18.71 -4.15 -27.15
CA GLU A 255 19.84 -3.25 -26.88
C GLU A 255 19.39 -1.79 -26.81
N SER A 256 20.08 -0.98 -26.00
CA SER A 256 19.85 0.48 -25.87
C SER A 256 18.38 0.86 -25.66
N THR A 257 17.62 -0.01 -24.98
CA THR A 257 16.17 0.11 -24.85
C THR A 257 15.82 0.34 -23.39
N MET A 258 14.92 1.29 -23.16
CA MET A 258 14.42 1.59 -21.82
C MET A 258 13.33 0.59 -21.43
N TYR A 259 13.44 0.09 -20.20
CA TYR A 259 12.46 -0.77 -19.56
C TYR A 259 11.96 -0.13 -18.28
N GLU A 260 10.67 -0.31 -18.02
CA GLU A 260 10.02 0.01 -16.77
C GLU A 260 9.71 -1.29 -16.03
N ILE A 261 10.18 -1.39 -14.79
CA ILE A 261 10.15 -2.60 -13.97
C ILE A 261 9.37 -2.32 -12.70
N SER A 262 8.39 -3.17 -12.40
CA SER A 262 7.69 -3.18 -11.12
C SER A 262 7.55 -4.61 -10.61
N ILE A 263 7.51 -4.77 -9.29
CA ILE A 263 7.38 -6.08 -8.65
C ILE A 263 6.29 -6.01 -7.59
N MET A 264 5.58 -7.12 -7.39
CA MET A 264 4.66 -7.31 -6.27
C MET A 264 4.84 -8.70 -5.67
N SER A 265 4.43 -8.86 -4.43
CA SER A 265 4.36 -10.17 -3.77
C SER A 265 2.93 -10.70 -3.77
N ILE A 266 2.81 -12.02 -3.81
CA ILE A 266 1.54 -12.74 -3.93
C ILE A 266 1.55 -13.92 -2.96
N ASN A 267 0.40 -14.15 -2.33
CA ASN A 267 0.10 -15.40 -1.65
C ASN A 267 -1.33 -15.84 -1.95
N LYS A 268 -1.75 -16.98 -1.40
CA LYS A 268 -3.12 -17.51 -1.56
C LYS A 268 -4.27 -16.58 -1.13
N LEU A 269 -4.01 -15.56 -0.29
CA LEU A 269 -5.02 -14.64 0.23
C LEU A 269 -5.08 -13.32 -0.55
N GLY A 270 -4.00 -12.92 -1.23
CA GLY A 270 -3.97 -11.71 -2.05
C GLY A 270 -2.56 -11.25 -2.40
N THR A 271 -2.42 -9.95 -2.65
CA THR A 271 -1.19 -9.35 -3.18
C THR A 271 -0.71 -8.17 -2.30
N SER A 272 0.55 -7.80 -2.44
CA SER A 272 0.98 -6.44 -2.10
C SER A 272 0.47 -5.44 -3.14
N VAL A 273 0.69 -4.15 -2.90
CA VAL A 273 0.71 -3.18 -4.00
C VAL A 273 1.98 -3.38 -4.82
N VAL A 274 1.95 -2.93 -6.08
CA VAL A 274 3.16 -2.87 -6.91
C VAL A 274 4.14 -1.86 -6.33
N THR A 275 5.43 -2.17 -6.40
CA THR A 275 6.49 -1.20 -6.06
C THR A 275 6.45 0.00 -7.00
N ASN A 276 7.20 1.04 -6.66
CA ASN A 276 7.44 2.13 -7.59
C ASN A 276 8.12 1.59 -8.86
N ASP A 277 7.78 2.19 -9.99
CA ASP A 277 8.36 1.85 -11.28
C ASP A 277 9.83 2.25 -11.34
N ILE A 278 10.70 1.28 -11.63
CA ILE A 278 12.14 1.47 -11.83
C ILE A 278 12.41 1.51 -13.32
N ARG A 279 13.10 2.55 -13.79
CA ARG A 279 13.49 2.67 -15.20
C ARG A 279 14.97 2.36 -15.36
N VAL A 280 15.27 1.50 -16.31
CA VAL A 280 16.63 1.02 -16.61
C VAL A 280 16.80 0.89 -18.11
N VAL A 281 17.99 1.19 -18.62
CA VAL A 281 18.33 1.10 -20.05
C VAL A 281 19.37 0.00 -20.20
N THR A 282 19.13 -0.94 -21.11
CA THR A 282 20.12 -1.98 -21.45
C THR A 282 21.39 -1.35 -22.03
N GLN A 283 22.53 -2.02 -21.85
CA GLN A 283 23.81 -1.51 -22.36
C GLN A 283 23.80 -1.41 -23.90
N SER A 284 24.71 -0.63 -24.46
CA SER A 284 25.03 -0.62 -25.88
C SER A 284 26.38 -1.30 -26.11
N HIS A 285 26.59 -1.84 -27.31
CA HIS A 285 27.92 -2.27 -27.73
C HIS A 285 28.88 -1.07 -27.72
N ALA A 286 30.09 -1.30 -27.21
CA ALA A 286 31.15 -0.29 -27.24
C ALA A 286 31.47 0.06 -28.70
N ILE A 287 31.34 1.34 -29.04
CA ILE A 287 31.81 1.84 -30.34
C ILE A 287 33.34 1.91 -30.25
N HIS A 288 34.02 0.88 -30.75
CA HIS A 288 35.46 0.99 -31.02
C HIS A 288 35.64 1.91 -32.23
N ASN A 289 35.94 3.19 -31.98
CA ASN A 289 36.51 4.04 -33.00
C ASN A 289 37.90 3.50 -33.32
N THR A 290 38.02 2.71 -34.39
CA THR A 290 39.29 2.55 -35.08
C THR A 290 39.61 3.90 -35.71
N GLU A 291 40.41 4.72 -35.02
CA GLU A 291 41.21 5.74 -35.69
C GLU A 291 42.03 5.00 -36.76
N LYS A 292 41.69 5.25 -38.03
CA LYS A 292 42.55 4.87 -39.14
C LYS A 292 43.71 5.87 -39.15
N ASP A 293 44.88 5.36 -38.82
CA ASP A 293 46.19 5.98 -39.06
C ASP A 293 46.34 6.49 -40.51
#